data_AF-A0A838KZE1-F1
#
_entry.id   AF-A0A838KZE1-F1
#
_cell.length_a   1.000
_cell.length_b   1.000
_cell.length_c   1.000
_cell.angle_alpha   90.00
_cell.angle_beta   90.00
_cell.angle_gamma   90.00
#
_symmetry.space_group_name_H-M   'P 1'
#
loop_
_entity.id
_entity.type
_entity.pdbx_description
1 polymer ?
#
loop_
_entity_poly.entity_id
_entity_poly.type
_entity_poly.pdbx_seq_one_letter_code
_entity_poly.pdbx_strand_id
1 'polypeptide(L)'
;DMGLIESIRIEDRRVSVEMVLTTGWCPFASRLLEMVEEEVGNLSGVDEVDVEVVWDPTWTPERMSEGAREKLRLPLEKLAPLREARLRGESP
;
A
#
# COMPACT_ATOMS: atom_id res chain seq x y z
N ASP A 1 1.57 6.96 -3.88
CA ASP A 1 0.76 7.31 -2.69
C ASP A 1 1.08 6.51 -1.45
N MET A 2 0.93 5.19 -1.43
CA MET A 2 1.11 4.40 -0.19
C MET A 2 2.59 4.13 0.20
N GLY A 3 3.55 4.50 -0.67
CA GLY A 3 4.98 4.31 -0.41
C GLY A 3 5.41 2.85 -0.35
N LEU A 4 4.80 2.00 -1.18
CA LEU A 4 5.04 0.54 -1.18
C LEU A 4 6.14 0.09 -2.15
N ILE A 5 6.63 0.99 -3.01
CA ILE A 5 7.71 0.69 -3.95
C ILE A 5 9.01 1.20 -3.35
N GLU A 6 10.00 0.33 -3.22
CA GLU A 6 11.35 0.67 -2.79
C GLU A 6 12.19 1.09 -3.99
N SER A 7 12.23 0.23 -5.01
CA SER A 7 13.04 0.45 -6.19
C SER A 7 12.40 -0.16 -7.43
N ILE A 8 12.75 0.40 -8.58
CA ILE A 8 12.43 -0.14 -9.90
C ILE A 8 13.74 -0.14 -10.70
N ARG A 9 14.11 -1.30 -11.25
CA ARG A 9 15.25 -1.47 -12.13
C ARG A 9 14.78 -1.97 -13.48
N ILE A 10 15.31 -1.37 -14.55
CA ILE A 10 14.96 -1.73 -15.93
C ILE A 10 16.26 -2.08 -16.65
N GLU A 11 16.33 -3.30 -17.15
CA GLU A 11 17.46 -3.84 -17.90
C GLU A 11 16.92 -4.42 -19.21
N ASP A 12 17.21 -3.76 -20.33
CA ASP A 12 16.62 -4.04 -21.65
C ASP A 12 15.08 -4.04 -21.62
N ARG A 13 14.47 -5.24 -21.62
CA ARG A 13 13.01 -5.46 -21.62
C ARG A 13 12.54 -6.15 -20.33
N ARG A 14 13.42 -6.27 -19.33
CA ARG A 14 13.14 -6.82 -18.01
C ARG A 14 12.92 -5.69 -17.01
N VAL A 15 11.88 -5.82 -16.18
CA VAL A 15 11.58 -4.89 -15.09
C VAL A 15 11.63 -5.63 -13.76
N SER A 16 12.48 -5.19 -12.84
CA SER A 16 12.51 -5.65 -11.46
C SER A 16 11.90 -4.60 -10.55
N VAL A 17 10.96 -5.01 -9.70
CA VAL A 17 10.24 -4.15 -8.75
C VAL A 17 10.46 -4.69 -7.34
N GLU A 18 11.09 -3.88 -6.49
CA GLU A 18 11.21 -4.18 -5.06
C GLU A 18 10.10 -3.45 -4.30
N MET A 19 9.34 -4.20 -3.52
CA MET A 19 8.22 -3.70 -2.74
C MET A 19 8.45 -3.85 -1.24
N VAL A 20 7.92 -2.91 -0.45
CA VAL A 20 7.83 -3.04 1.00
C VAL A 20 6.38 -3.02 1.43
N LEU A 21 5.96 -4.09 2.10
CA LEU A 21 4.58 -4.25 2.53
C LEU A 21 4.33 -3.58 3.88
N THR A 22 3.11 -3.07 4.08
CA THR A 22 2.68 -2.48 5.35
C THR A 22 2.65 -3.49 6.49
N THR A 23 2.41 -4.77 6.17
CA THR A 23 2.41 -5.91 7.09
C THR A 23 2.83 -7.18 6.35
N GLY A 24 3.55 -8.09 7.02
CA GLY A 24 4.19 -9.23 6.34
C GLY A 24 3.35 -10.50 6.16
N TRP A 25 2.18 -10.61 6.79
CA TRP A 25 1.41 -11.87 6.88
C TRP A 25 -0.02 -11.74 6.36
N CYS A 26 -0.26 -10.84 5.40
CA CYS A 26 -1.58 -10.65 4.84
C CYS A 26 -1.80 -11.59 3.64
N PRO A 27 -2.87 -12.41 3.60
CA PRO A 27 -3.22 -13.21 2.41
C PRO A 27 -3.43 -12.36 1.15
N PHE A 28 -3.71 -11.06 1.31
CA PHE A 28 -3.83 -10.11 0.21
C PHE A 28 -2.48 -9.76 -0.44
N ALA A 29 -1.36 -9.98 0.25
CA ALA A 29 -0.04 -9.64 -0.26
C ALA A 29 0.28 -10.36 -1.57
N SER A 30 -0.02 -11.67 -1.66
CA SER A 30 0.22 -12.43 -2.90
C SER A 30 -0.54 -11.84 -4.08
N ARG A 31 -1.83 -11.51 -3.89
CA ARG A 31 -2.62 -10.89 -4.96
C ARG A 31 -2.09 -9.51 -5.35
N LEU A 32 -1.59 -8.73 -4.39
CA LEU A 32 -0.98 -7.44 -4.68
C LEU A 32 0.25 -7.59 -5.58
N LEU A 33 1.12 -8.56 -5.30
CA LEU A 33 2.32 -8.81 -6.12
C LEU A 33 1.93 -9.25 -7.54
N GLU A 34 0.99 -10.19 -7.66
CA GLU A 34 0.47 -10.62 -8.96
C GLU A 34 -0.13 -9.45 -9.77
N MET A 35 -0.91 -8.58 -9.13
CA MET A 35 -1.46 -7.40 -9.81
C MET A 35 -0.36 -6.48 -10.32
N VAL A 36 0.73 -6.28 -9.57
CA VAL A 36 1.86 -5.45 -10.01
C VAL A 36 2.56 -6.10 -11.20
N GLU A 37 2.81 -7.41 -11.13
CA GLU A 37 3.43 -8.16 -12.22
C GLU A 37 2.59 -8.10 -13.51
N GLU A 38 1.27 -8.36 -13.41
CA GLU A 38 0.32 -8.30 -14.52
C GLU A 38 0.27 -6.90 -15.16
N GLU A 39 0.09 -5.85 -14.34
CA GLU A 39 -0.06 -4.48 -14.85
C GLU A 39 1.23 -3.95 -15.49
N VAL A 40 2.39 -4.25 -14.92
CA VAL A 40 3.69 -3.87 -15.50
C VAL A 40 3.98 -4.68 -16.76
N GLY A 41 3.65 -5.99 -16.77
CA GLY A 41 3.85 -6.87 -17.91
C GLY A 41 3.00 -6.50 -19.12
N ASN A 42 1.86 -5.85 -18.91
CA ASN A 42 0.99 -5.34 -19.99
C ASN A 42 1.54 -4.08 -20.67
N LEU A 43 2.62 -3.48 -20.17
CA LEU A 43 3.23 -2.30 -20.77
C LEU A 43 3.99 -2.67 -22.05
N SER A 44 3.82 -1.86 -23.10
CA SER A 44 4.55 -2.03 -24.35
C SER A 44 6.05 -1.90 -24.11
N GLY A 45 6.82 -2.94 -24.40
CA GLY A 45 8.27 -2.90 -24.22
C GLY A 45 8.80 -3.82 -23.13
N VAL A 46 7.90 -4.41 -22.34
CA VAL A 46 8.23 -5.34 -21.26
C VAL A 46 8.08 -6.78 -21.77
N ASP A 47 9.11 -7.60 -21.57
CA ASP A 47 9.08 -9.04 -21.84
C ASP A 47 9.01 -9.87 -20.55
N GLU A 48 9.58 -9.34 -19.46
CA GLU A 48 9.67 -10.04 -18.19
C GLU A 48 9.56 -9.06 -17.02
N VAL A 49 8.81 -9.45 -15.99
CA VAL A 49 8.66 -8.70 -14.75
C VAL A 49 9.01 -9.61 -13.59
N ASP A 50 9.80 -9.10 -12.66
CA ASP A 50 10.12 -9.75 -11.40
C ASP A 50 9.70 -8.82 -10.26
N VAL A 51 8.85 -9.30 -9.36
CA VAL A 51 8.33 -8.51 -8.24
C VAL A 51 8.71 -9.22 -6.94
N GLU A 52 9.51 -8.55 -6.11
CA GLU A 52 9.97 -9.10 -4.84
C GLU A 52 9.61 -8.21 -3.66
N VAL A 53 9.47 -8.83 -2.48
CA VAL A 53 9.24 -8.11 -1.22
C VAL A 53 10.54 -8.04 -0.45
N VAL A 54 10.97 -6.81 -0.15
CA VAL A 54 12.10 -6.53 0.74
C VAL A 54 11.59 -6.10 2.11
N TRP A 55 12.33 -6.46 3.16
CA TRP A 55 11.94 -6.24 4.55
C TRP A 55 12.77 -5.15 5.25
N ASP A 56 13.86 -4.72 4.63
CA ASP A 56 14.74 -3.66 5.12
C ASP A 56 14.95 -2.65 3.98
N PRO A 57 14.50 -1.39 4.12
CA PRO A 57 13.86 -0.81 5.30
C PRO A 57 12.40 -1.27 5.50
N THR A 58 11.97 -1.40 6.76
CA THR A 58 10.56 -1.70 7.08
C THR A 58 9.64 -0.55 6.68
N TRP A 59 8.42 -0.86 6.22
CA TRP A 59 7.44 0.17 5.88
C TRP A 59 6.95 0.91 7.13
N THR A 60 6.82 2.23 7.01
CA THR A 60 6.16 3.07 8.02
C THR A 60 5.19 4.07 7.36
N PRO A 61 4.18 4.58 8.09
CA PRO A 61 3.23 5.57 7.59
C PRO A 61 3.86 6.85 7.01
N GLU A 62 5.09 7.17 7.38
CA GLU A 62 5.87 8.31 6.87
C GLU A 62 6.19 8.19 5.38
N ARG A 63 6.14 6.98 4.81
CA ARG A 63 6.33 6.74 3.38
C ARG A 63 5.12 7.17 2.53
N MET A 64 3.97 7.43 3.16
CA MET A 64 2.77 7.84 2.44
C MET A 64 2.89 9.27 1.94
N SER A 65 2.28 9.54 0.78
CA SER A 65 2.04 10.91 0.33
C SER A 65 1.12 11.63 1.30
N GLU A 66 1.23 12.96 1.35
CA GLU A 66 0.40 13.81 2.21
C GLU A 66 -1.11 13.57 1.96
N GLY A 67 -1.51 13.48 0.68
CA GLY A 67 -2.89 13.23 0.30
C GLY A 67 -3.41 11.85 0.73
N ALA A 68 -2.57 10.81 0.71
CA ALA A 68 -2.94 9.49 1.24
C ALA A 68 -3.10 9.53 2.76
N ARG A 69 -2.17 10.20 3.46
CA ARG A 69 -2.22 10.35 4.92
C ARG A 69 -3.46 11.10 5.39
N GLU A 70 -3.86 12.16 4.70
CA GLU A 70 -5.07 12.93 5.03
C GLU A 70 -6.35 12.10 4.83
N LYS A 71 -6.43 11.30 3.76
CA LYS A 71 -7.59 10.41 3.51
C LYS A 71 -7.79 9.35 4.59
N LEU A 72 -6.70 8.90 5.22
CA LEU A 72 -6.74 7.92 6.30
C LEU A 72 -6.87 8.55 7.69
N ARG A 73 -6.90 9.88 7.78
CA ARG A 73 -7.02 10.60 9.05
C ARG A 73 -8.46 10.51 9.57
N LEU A 74 -8.61 10.09 10.82
CA LEU A 74 -9.91 10.09 11.48
C LEU A 74 -10.30 11.52 11.88
N PRO A 75 -11.47 12.03 11.45
CA PRO A 75 -11.95 13.36 11.82
C PRO A 75 -12.58 13.32 13.22
N LEU A 76 -11.74 13.28 14.26
CA LEU A 76 -12.17 13.03 15.64
C LEU A 76 -13.29 13.97 16.12
N GLU A 77 -13.25 15.25 15.76
CA GLU A 77 -14.30 16.21 16.14
C GLU A 77 -15.68 15.81 15.60
N LYS A 78 -15.74 15.31 14.35
CA LYS A 78 -16.98 14.83 13.72
C LYS A 78 -17.46 13.51 14.32
N LEU A 79 -16.52 12.70 14.80
CA LEU A 79 -16.81 11.37 15.36
C LEU A 79 -17.10 11.41 16.86
N ALA A 80 -16.73 12.49 17.57
CA ALA A 80 -16.92 12.62 19.01
C ALA A 80 -18.38 12.42 19.45
N PRO A 81 -19.40 13.00 18.80
CA PRO A 81 -20.80 12.77 19.18
C PRO A 81 -21.22 11.30 19.05
N LEU A 82 -20.73 10.60 18.01
CA LEU A 82 -21.02 9.17 17.80
C LEU A 82 -20.38 8.29 18.88
N ARG A 83 -19.16 8.65 19.32
CA ARG A 83 -18.48 7.99 20.44
C ARG A 83 -19.27 8.21 21.73
N GLU A 84 -19.70 9.43 22.01
CA GLU A 84 -20.45 9.76 23.22
C GLU A 84 -21.82 9.06 23.28
N ALA A 85 -22.56 9.02 22.17
CA ALA A 85 -23.81 8.26 22.07
C ALA A 85 -23.59 6.77 22.39
N ARG A 86 -22.54 6.18 21.81
CA ARG A 86 -22.18 4.78 22.10
C ARG A 86 -21.80 4.56 23.57
N LEU A 87 -21.10 5.51 24.20
CA LEU A 87 -20.75 5.42 25.63
C LEU A 87 -21.97 5.54 26.54
N ARG A 88 -23.02 6.27 26.13
CA ARG A 88 -24.30 6.36 26.84
C ARG A 88 -25.21 5.15 26.61
N GLY A 89 -24.81 4.18 25.78
CA GLY A 89 -25.65 3.04 25.41
C GLY A 89 -26.77 3.39 24.42
N GLU A 90 -26.72 4.59 23.84
CA GLU A 90 -27.61 5.02 22.76
C GLU A 90 -27.10 4.37 21.47
N SER A 91 -27.75 3.27 21.06
CA SER A 91 -27.50 2.71 19.74
C SER A 91 -28.07 3.66 18.69
N PRO A 92 -27.36 3.93 17.57
CA PRO A 92 -27.87 4.78 16.51
C PRO A 92 -29.12 4.19 15.85
#